data_AF-A0A7C2LVJ1-F1
#
_entry.id   AF-A0A7C2LVJ1-F1
#
_cell.length_a   1.000
_cell.length_b   1.000
_cell.length_c   1.000
_cell.angle_alpha   90.00
_cell.angle_beta   90.00
_cell.angle_gamma   90.00
#
_symmetry.space_group_name_H-M   'P 1'
#
loop_
_entity.id
_entity.type
_entity.pdbx_description
1 polymer ?
#
loop_
_entity_poly.entity_id
_entity_poly.type
_entity_poly.pdbx_seq_one_letter_code
_entity_poly.pdbx_strand_id
1 'polypeptide(L)'
;LGLDRGGACEGIAYRVAGEQAAETVRYLRAREQVNGVYREAHLPVDLIGDAHGVVTALTFIVERAHPNYAGQLPLHVQARLIRGAAGRSGNNLDYLVSTLRHLAELGIRERELERLLALIGPHAARLPPCATGSPHAVAMVRLARAQRPIRRARLPRGDRRFLHRLRLTD
;
A
#
# COMPACT_ATOMS: atom_id res chain seq x y z
N LEU A 1 -7.88 -0.83 2.70
CA LEU A 1 -7.17 -0.44 1.47
C LEU A 1 -7.54 -1.34 0.29
N GLY A 2 -8.42 -0.83 -0.57
CA GLY A 2 -9.11 -1.59 -1.61
C GLY A 2 -8.38 -1.63 -2.96
N LEU A 3 -7.38 -2.51 -3.05
CA LEU A 3 -6.83 -2.94 -4.33
C LEU A 3 -7.15 -4.42 -4.64
N ASP A 4 -8.01 -5.02 -3.81
CA ASP A 4 -8.45 -6.42 -3.88
C ASP A 4 -9.98 -6.50 -3.77
N ARG A 5 -10.57 -7.63 -4.17
CA ARG A 5 -12.03 -7.82 -4.14
C ARG A 5 -12.54 -7.90 -2.70
N GLY A 6 -13.70 -7.30 -2.44
CA GLY A 6 -14.48 -7.56 -1.22
C GLY A 6 -14.86 -6.36 -0.35
N GLY A 7 -14.89 -5.14 -0.89
CA GLY A 7 -15.35 -3.98 -0.14
C GLY A 7 -15.41 -2.70 -0.98
N ALA A 8 -15.65 -1.58 -0.31
CA ALA A 8 -15.47 -0.24 -0.87
C ALA A 8 -14.14 0.35 -0.40
N CYS A 9 -13.55 1.22 -1.21
CA CYS A 9 -12.40 2.02 -0.83
C CYS A 9 -12.74 3.47 -1.06
N GLU A 10 -12.52 4.31 -0.05
CA GLU A 10 -12.54 5.75 -0.21
C GLU A 10 -11.16 6.22 -0.67
N GLY A 11 -11.14 7.27 -1.49
CA GLY A 11 -9.92 7.76 -2.10
C GLY A 11 -10.17 9.03 -2.90
N ILE A 12 -9.22 9.35 -3.77
CA ILE A 12 -9.27 10.55 -4.62
C ILE A 12 -9.36 10.12 -6.08
N ALA A 13 -10.31 10.69 -6.80
CA ALA A 13 -10.39 10.61 -8.25
C ALA A 13 -9.75 11.85 -8.87
N TYR A 14 -8.89 11.66 -9.87
CA TYR A 14 -8.26 12.75 -10.61
C TYR A 14 -8.85 12.86 -12.01
N ARG A 15 -9.36 14.03 -12.36
CA ARG A 15 -9.75 14.36 -13.74
C ARG A 15 -8.54 14.91 -14.47
N VAL A 16 -8.14 14.24 -15.54
CA VAL A 16 -7.03 14.64 -16.40
C VAL A 16 -7.58 15.30 -17.66
N ALA A 17 -6.92 16.34 -18.14
CA ALA A 17 -7.30 16.98 -19.40
C ALA A 17 -7.14 15.99 -20.57
N GLY A 18 -8.04 16.06 -21.56
CA GLY A 18 -8.12 15.03 -22.62
C GLY A 18 -6.82 14.89 -23.41
N GLU A 19 -6.18 16.02 -23.69
CA GLU A 19 -4.89 16.13 -24.38
C GLU A 19 -3.72 15.52 -23.59
N GLN A 20 -3.82 15.41 -22.26
CA GLN A 20 -2.82 14.82 -21.39
C GLN A 20 -3.09 13.34 -21.05
N ALA A 21 -4.24 12.81 -21.46
CA ALA A 21 -4.68 11.48 -21.04
C ALA A 21 -3.69 10.37 -21.44
N ALA A 22 -3.27 10.35 -22.70
CA ALA A 22 -2.34 9.33 -23.21
C ALA A 22 -0.98 9.37 -22.50
N GLU A 23 -0.45 10.57 -22.24
CA GLU A 23 0.81 10.74 -21.53
C GLU A 23 0.68 10.31 -20.06
N THR A 24 -0.41 10.71 -19.40
CA THR A 24 -0.67 10.35 -18.00
C THR A 24 -0.80 8.85 -17.82
N VAL A 25 -1.54 8.17 -18.72
CA VAL A 25 -1.67 6.71 -18.70
C VAL A 25 -0.31 6.04 -18.87
N ARG A 26 0.51 6.49 -19.83
CA ARG A 26 1.86 5.96 -20.05
C ARG A 26 2.76 6.15 -18.82
N TYR A 27 2.70 7.31 -18.18
CA TYR A 27 3.42 7.59 -16.93
C TYR A 27 2.99 6.63 -15.80
N LEU A 28 1.68 6.47 -15.59
CA LEU A 28 1.13 5.58 -14.56
C LEU A 28 1.50 4.11 -14.82
N ARG A 29 1.46 3.65 -16.07
CA ARG A 29 1.92 2.31 -16.48
C ARG A 29 3.38 2.07 -16.09
N ALA A 30 4.26 3.00 -16.44
CA ALA A 30 5.68 2.90 -16.16
C ALA A 30 5.98 2.84 -14.65
N ARG A 31 5.12 3.42 -13.82
CA ARG A 31 5.25 3.47 -12.36
C ARG A 31 4.63 2.26 -11.66
N GLU A 32 3.41 1.88 -12.02
CA GLU A 32 2.60 0.90 -11.27
C GLU A 32 2.79 -0.53 -11.78
N GLN A 33 3.13 -0.72 -13.06
CA GLN A 33 3.23 -2.06 -13.67
C GLN A 33 4.66 -2.61 -13.76
N VAL A 34 5.63 -1.97 -13.11
CA VAL A 34 7.07 -2.34 -13.17
C VAL A 34 7.31 -3.83 -12.94
N ASN A 35 6.56 -4.44 -12.01
CA ASN A 35 6.70 -5.85 -11.66
C ASN A 35 5.43 -6.68 -11.96
N GLY A 36 4.39 -6.11 -12.57
CA GLY A 36 3.11 -6.80 -12.81
C GLY A 36 2.32 -7.16 -11.55
N VAL A 37 2.66 -6.59 -10.39
CA VAL A 37 1.87 -6.75 -9.14
C VAL A 37 0.49 -6.09 -9.29
N TYR A 38 0.42 -5.01 -10.06
CA TYR A 38 -0.80 -4.30 -10.37
C TYR A 38 -1.15 -4.43 -11.85
N ARG A 39 -2.45 -4.50 -12.13
CA ARG A 39 -3.02 -4.49 -13.47
C ARG A 39 -4.04 -3.36 -13.61
N GLU A 40 -4.24 -2.90 -14.83
CA GLU A 40 -5.28 -1.92 -15.12
C GLU A 40 -6.68 -2.53 -15.03
N ALA A 41 -7.61 -1.70 -14.60
CA ALA A 41 -9.04 -1.95 -14.62
C ALA A 41 -9.78 -0.63 -14.79
N HIS A 42 -10.88 -0.66 -15.54
CA HIS A 42 -11.86 0.41 -15.54
C HIS A 42 -12.96 0.00 -14.56
N LEU A 43 -13.12 0.77 -13.48
CA LEU A 43 -14.06 0.48 -12.40
C LEU A 43 -15.03 1.64 -12.21
N PRO A 44 -16.28 1.37 -11.80
CA PRO A 44 -17.18 2.40 -11.35
C PRO A 44 -16.63 3.04 -10.07
N VAL A 45 -16.68 4.36 -9.99
CA VAL A 45 -16.30 5.18 -8.85
C VAL A 45 -17.44 6.13 -8.54
N ASP A 46 -17.95 6.06 -7.32
CA ASP A 46 -18.95 6.99 -6.81
C ASP A 46 -18.25 8.28 -6.35
N LEU A 47 -18.55 9.39 -7.03
CA LEU A 47 -17.99 10.70 -6.67
C LEU A 47 -18.79 11.31 -5.51
N ILE A 48 -18.05 11.80 -4.51
CA ILE A 48 -18.56 12.41 -3.29
C ILE A 48 -18.11 13.88 -3.26
N GLY A 49 -18.97 14.78 -2.77
CA GLY A 49 -18.72 16.23 -2.75
C GLY A 49 -19.39 16.95 -3.92
N ASP A 50 -18.79 18.03 -4.41
CA ASP A 50 -19.41 18.91 -5.42
C ASP A 50 -19.69 18.23 -6.77
N ALA A 51 -18.91 17.20 -7.10
CA ALA A 51 -19.19 16.32 -8.22
C ALA A 51 -19.98 15.11 -7.72
N HIS A 52 -21.24 15.01 -8.11
CA HIS A 52 -22.10 13.87 -7.77
C HIS A 52 -22.25 12.93 -8.96
N GLY A 53 -22.25 11.62 -8.69
CA GLY A 53 -22.57 10.58 -9.67
C GLY A 53 -21.52 9.49 -9.79
N VAL A 54 -21.85 8.46 -10.57
CA VAL A 54 -20.96 7.32 -10.82
C VAL A 54 -20.21 7.54 -12.13
N VAL A 55 -18.88 7.46 -12.09
CA VAL A 55 -18.03 7.55 -13.29
C VAL A 55 -17.21 6.29 -13.46
N THR A 56 -16.80 5.99 -14.69
CA THR A 56 -15.82 4.93 -14.95
C THR A 56 -14.41 5.54 -14.89
N ALA A 57 -13.56 5.03 -14.01
CA ALA A 57 -12.20 5.51 -13.83
C ALA A 57 -11.16 4.41 -14.09
N LEU A 58 -10.02 4.80 -14.67
CA LEU A 58 -8.84 3.95 -14.74
C LEU A 58 -8.27 3.74 -13.33
N THR A 59 -8.06 2.49 -12.96
CA THR A 59 -7.55 2.07 -11.66
C THR A 59 -6.48 0.99 -11.83
N PHE A 60 -5.53 0.94 -10.89
CA PHE A 60 -4.50 -0.09 -10.83
C PHE A 60 -4.77 -1.00 -9.63
N ILE A 61 -5.23 -2.22 -9.89
CA ILE A 61 -5.63 -3.19 -8.85
C ILE A 61 -4.69 -4.39 -8.81
N VAL A 62 -4.64 -5.10 -7.68
CA VAL A 62 -3.67 -6.19 -7.49
C VAL A 62 -3.98 -7.38 -8.40
N GLU A 63 -2.93 -7.95 -9.01
CA GLU A 63 -3.00 -9.24 -9.69
C GLU A 63 -2.89 -10.36 -8.66
N ARG A 64 -4.01 -11.02 -8.36
CA ARG A 64 -4.09 -12.07 -7.32
C ARG A 64 -3.30 -13.32 -7.68
N ALA A 65 -3.05 -13.56 -8.97
CA ALA A 65 -2.18 -14.66 -9.41
C ALA A 65 -0.68 -14.35 -9.20
N HIS A 66 -0.33 -13.11 -8.87
CA HIS A 66 1.05 -12.70 -8.74
C HIS A 66 1.67 -13.29 -7.45
N PRO A 67 2.88 -13.88 -7.48
CA PRO A 67 3.45 -14.57 -6.32
C PRO A 67 3.85 -13.66 -5.15
N ASN A 68 3.68 -12.34 -5.28
CA ASN A 68 3.81 -11.39 -4.16
C ASN A 68 2.48 -10.91 -3.61
N TYR A 69 1.36 -11.42 -4.12
CA TYR A 69 0.06 -11.24 -3.51
C TYR A 69 -0.06 -12.22 -2.35
N ALA A 70 -0.15 -11.69 -1.13
CA ALA A 70 -0.20 -12.48 0.09
C ALA A 70 -1.64 -12.85 0.53
N GLY A 71 -2.65 -12.40 -0.21
CA GLY A 71 -4.05 -12.59 0.15
C GLY A 71 -4.43 -11.91 1.46
N GLN A 72 -5.54 -12.39 2.04
CA GLN A 72 -6.02 -11.96 3.35
C GLN A 72 -5.24 -12.72 4.43
N LEU A 73 -4.23 -12.05 4.99
CA LEU A 73 -3.46 -12.58 6.11
C LEU A 73 -4.16 -12.27 7.44
N PRO A 74 -4.09 -13.14 8.46
CA PRO A 74 -4.56 -12.80 9.80
C PRO A 74 -3.87 -11.55 10.35
N LEU A 75 -4.60 -10.72 11.09
CA LEU A 75 -4.14 -9.41 11.58
C LEU A 75 -2.80 -9.48 12.33
N HIS A 76 -2.59 -10.52 13.16
CA HIS A 76 -1.35 -10.73 13.90
C HIS A 76 -0.15 -11.06 12.99
N VAL A 77 -0.38 -11.75 11.88
CA VAL A 77 0.66 -12.03 10.87
C VAL A 77 1.03 -10.74 10.16
N GLN A 78 0.04 -9.95 9.74
CA GLN A 78 0.26 -8.65 9.11
C GLN A 78 1.08 -7.73 10.02
N ALA A 79 0.71 -7.58 11.29
CA ALA A 79 1.43 -6.77 12.27
C ALA A 79 2.89 -7.22 12.44
N ARG A 80 3.14 -8.53 12.54
CA ARG A 80 4.50 -9.10 12.61
C ARG A 80 5.32 -8.76 11.36
N LEU A 81 4.72 -8.90 10.17
CA LEU A 81 5.39 -8.58 8.91
C LEU A 81 5.72 -7.09 8.80
N ILE A 82 4.76 -6.21 9.11
CA ILE A 82 4.93 -4.76 9.05
C ILE A 82 6.03 -4.30 10.00
N ARG A 83 6.05 -4.82 11.23
CA ARG A 83 7.04 -4.44 12.25
C ARG A 83 8.49 -4.73 11.84
N GLY A 84 8.72 -5.81 11.10
CA GLY A 84 10.06 -6.25 10.70
C GLY A 84 10.41 -6.00 9.23
N ALA A 85 9.54 -5.39 8.43
CA ALA A 85 9.80 -5.21 7.00
C ALA A 85 10.44 -3.86 6.69
N ALA A 86 11.47 -3.88 5.85
CA ALA A 86 12.08 -2.69 5.27
C ALA A 86 12.37 -2.92 3.78
N GLY A 87 12.10 -1.90 2.96
CA GLY A 87 12.34 -1.91 1.52
C GLY A 87 13.26 -0.76 1.09
N ARG A 88 13.35 -0.55 -0.23
CA ARG A 88 14.13 0.56 -0.80
C ARG A 88 13.67 1.94 -0.30
N SER A 89 12.39 2.07 0.05
CA SER A 89 11.77 3.32 0.49
C SER A 89 11.72 3.48 2.02
N GLY A 90 12.38 2.59 2.78
CA GLY A 90 12.40 2.63 4.25
C GLY A 90 11.58 1.53 4.93
N ASN A 91 11.28 1.72 6.22
CA ASN A 91 10.53 0.75 7.01
C ASN A 91 9.04 0.74 6.66
N ASN A 92 8.44 -0.43 6.67
CA ASN A 92 7.02 -0.59 6.37
C ASN A 92 6.12 0.03 7.44
N LEU A 93 6.60 0.08 8.70
CA LEU A 93 5.88 0.77 9.76
C LEU A 93 5.80 2.29 9.54
N ASP A 94 6.91 2.92 9.11
CA ASP A 94 6.93 4.35 8.83
C ASP A 94 5.96 4.69 7.69
N TYR A 95 5.88 3.81 6.68
CA TYR A 95 4.89 3.89 5.62
C TYR A 95 3.46 3.80 6.16
N LEU A 96 3.13 2.79 6.99
CA LEU A 96 1.80 2.65 7.59
C LEU A 96 1.38 3.91 8.36
N VAL A 97 2.26 4.47 9.19
CA VAL A 97 1.97 5.68 9.97
C VAL A 97 1.75 6.89 9.06
N SER A 98 2.60 7.06 8.06
CA SER A 98 2.45 8.18 7.11
C SER A 98 1.15 8.07 6.30
N THR A 99 0.79 6.86 5.86
CA THR A 99 -0.46 6.58 5.16
C THR A 99 -1.67 6.91 6.03
N LEU A 100 -1.71 6.43 7.27
CA LEU A 100 -2.81 6.74 8.19
C LEU A 100 -2.96 8.24 8.46
N ARG A 101 -1.85 8.95 8.64
CA ARG A 101 -1.86 10.42 8.78
C ARG A 101 -2.45 11.09 7.54
N HIS A 102 -2.00 10.71 6.35
CA HIS A 102 -2.46 11.34 5.12
C HIS A 102 -3.94 11.06 4.83
N LEU A 103 -4.41 9.83 5.11
CA LEU A 103 -5.83 9.50 5.01
C LEU A 103 -6.67 10.33 5.99
N ALA A 104 -6.19 10.51 7.22
CA ALA A 104 -6.87 11.36 8.20
C ALA A 104 -6.94 12.84 7.76
N GLU A 105 -5.89 13.37 7.13
CA GLU A 105 -5.87 14.72 6.53
C GLU A 105 -6.92 14.87 5.41
N LEU A 106 -7.25 13.78 4.73
CA LEU A 106 -8.29 13.71 3.70
C LEU A 106 -9.68 13.39 4.27
N GLY A 107 -9.82 13.23 5.59
CA GLY A 107 -11.07 12.82 6.23
C GLY A 107 -11.45 11.36 6.03
N ILE A 108 -10.56 10.54 5.47
CA ILE A 108 -10.79 9.12 5.16
C ILE A 108 -10.38 8.26 6.35
N ARG A 109 -11.27 7.36 6.78
CA ARG A 109 -11.03 6.51 7.95
C ARG A 109 -10.87 5.03 7.60
N GLU A 110 -9.67 4.49 7.80
CA GLU A 110 -9.33 3.08 7.53
C GLU A 110 -9.21 2.25 8.82
N ARG A 111 -10.34 1.72 9.32
CA ARG A 111 -10.41 0.99 10.61
C ARG A 111 -9.47 -0.22 10.70
N GLU A 112 -9.25 -0.95 9.60
CA GLU A 112 -8.33 -2.10 9.61
C GLU A 112 -6.87 -1.68 9.80
N LEU A 113 -6.46 -0.57 9.17
CA LEU A 113 -5.12 -0.02 9.36
C LEU A 113 -4.95 0.54 10.77
N GLU A 114 -5.97 1.20 11.32
CA GLU A 114 -6.00 1.64 12.72
C GLU A 114 -5.81 0.45 13.68
N ARG A 115 -6.53 -0.66 13.44
CA ARG A 115 -6.37 -1.91 14.21
C ARG A 115 -4.96 -2.50 14.08
N LEU A 116 -4.40 -2.51 12.88
CA LEU A 116 -3.02 -2.97 12.66
C LEU A 116 -2.02 -2.13 13.45
N LEU A 117 -2.14 -0.80 13.40
CA LEU A 117 -1.26 0.10 14.14
C LEU A 117 -1.39 -0.10 15.65
N ALA A 118 -2.63 -0.24 16.16
CA ALA A 118 -2.88 -0.54 17.57
C ALA A 118 -2.27 -1.88 18.00
N LEU A 119 -2.36 -2.91 17.16
CA LEU A 119 -1.79 -4.24 17.42
C LEU A 119 -0.25 -4.25 17.37
N ILE A 120 0.36 -3.43 16.50
CA ILE A 120 1.82 -3.23 16.47
C ILE A 120 2.27 -2.49 17.75
N GLY A 121 1.41 -1.61 18.28
CA GLY A 121 1.61 -0.84 19.49
C GLY A 121 2.43 0.44 19.28
N PRO A 122 2.28 1.45 20.15
CA PRO A 122 2.99 2.75 20.07
C PRO A 122 4.51 2.66 20.31
N HIS A 123 5.08 1.46 20.49
CA HIS A 123 6.51 1.27 20.81
C HIS A 123 7.44 1.15 19.59
N ALA A 124 6.91 1.21 18.38
CA ALA A 124 7.73 1.13 17.17
C ALA A 124 7.74 2.42 16.33
N ALA A 125 6.77 3.33 16.54
CA ALA A 125 6.67 4.61 15.84
C ALA A 125 6.91 5.79 16.80
N ARG A 126 8.11 6.36 16.74
CA ARG A 126 8.66 7.52 17.49
C ARG A 126 9.03 7.28 18.95
N LEU A 127 10.35 7.24 19.20
CA LEU A 127 10.94 7.94 20.34
C LEU A 127 12.12 8.78 19.79
N PRO A 128 12.13 10.12 19.94
CA PRO A 128 13.37 10.88 19.92
C PRO A 128 14.30 10.37 21.05
N PRO A 129 15.61 10.65 21.02
CA PRO A 129 16.50 10.23 22.11
C PRO A 129 16.15 11.02 23.38
N CYS A 130 15.19 10.52 24.16
CA CYS A 130 14.92 11.01 25.50
C CYS A 130 15.61 10.06 26.49
N ALA A 131 16.43 10.63 27.37
CA ALA A 131 17.33 9.94 28.29
C ALA A 131 16.62 9.15 29.42
N THR A 132 15.29 9.06 29.41
CA THR A 132 14.47 8.50 30.50
C THR A 132 13.45 7.46 30.01
N GLY A 133 13.86 6.59 29.09
CA GLY A 133 13.09 5.39 28.76
C GLY A 133 13.39 4.25 29.74
N SER A 134 12.34 3.55 30.21
CA SER A 134 12.50 2.28 30.94
C SER A 134 13.48 1.36 30.21
N PRO A 135 14.43 0.69 30.91
CA PRO A 135 15.38 -0.24 30.30
C PRO A 135 14.70 -1.30 29.43
N HIS A 136 13.48 -1.70 29.81
CA HIS A 136 12.68 -2.66 29.09
C HIS A 136 12.18 -2.10 27.74
N ALA A 137 11.79 -0.82 27.70
CA ALA A 137 11.36 -0.17 26.46
C ALA A 137 12.55 -0.02 25.48
N VAL A 138 13.73 0.36 25.99
CA VAL A 138 14.96 0.45 25.18
C VAL A 138 15.39 -0.91 24.65
N ALA A 139 15.33 -1.96 25.46
CA ALA A 139 15.63 -3.33 25.03
C ALA A 139 14.65 -3.82 23.95
N MET A 140 13.35 -3.51 24.10
CA MET A 140 12.33 -3.87 23.11
C MET A 140 12.48 -3.13 21.78
N VAL A 141 12.85 -1.84 21.81
CA VAL A 141 13.16 -1.05 20.60
C VAL A 141 14.40 -1.60 19.90
N ARG A 142 15.45 -1.95 20.66
CA ARG A 142 16.64 -2.61 20.11
C ARG A 142 16.30 -3.96 19.51
N LEU A 143 15.47 -4.77 20.15
CA LEU A 143 15.00 -6.06 19.62
C LEU A 143 14.16 -5.90 18.37
N ALA A 144 13.28 -4.90 18.31
CA ALA A 144 12.48 -4.61 17.12
C ALA A 144 13.34 -4.14 15.94
N ARG A 145 14.36 -3.31 16.18
CA ARG A 145 15.33 -2.86 15.15
C ARG A 145 16.38 -3.91 14.81
N ALA A 146 16.70 -4.82 15.72
CA ALA A 146 17.63 -5.93 15.51
C ALA A 146 16.97 -7.13 14.83
N GLN A 147 15.64 -7.15 14.70
CA GLN A 147 14.95 -8.16 13.90
C GLN A 147 15.42 -8.04 12.45
N ARG A 148 15.97 -9.14 11.92
CA ARG A 148 16.40 -9.20 10.52
C ARG A 148 15.21 -8.89 9.61
N PRO A 149 15.38 -7.98 8.64
CA PRO A 149 14.28 -7.63 7.77
C PRO A 149 13.82 -8.87 7.00
N ILE A 150 12.50 -9.06 6.96
CA ILE A 150 11.91 -10.17 6.20
C ILE A 150 12.21 -9.93 4.72
N ARG A 151 13.05 -10.78 4.13
CA ARG A 151 13.43 -10.68 2.71
C ARG A 151 12.31 -11.23 1.85
N ARG A 152 11.88 -10.42 0.88
CA ARG A 152 10.90 -10.79 -0.16
C ARG A 152 11.41 -11.97 -1.00
N ALA A 153 10.53 -12.91 -1.34
CA ALA A 153 10.81 -13.90 -2.38
C ALA A 153 11.04 -13.18 -3.72
N ARG A 154 12.20 -13.41 -4.34
CA ARG A 154 12.49 -12.84 -5.66
C ARG A 154 11.79 -13.66 -6.74
N LEU A 155 11.06 -13.00 -7.62
CA LEU A 155 10.68 -13.59 -8.89
C LEU A 155 11.95 -13.99 -9.67
N PRO A 156 11.97 -15.15 -10.34
CA PRO A 156 13.05 -15.50 -11.26
C PRO A 156 13.24 -14.40 -12.29
N ARG A 157 14.50 -14.03 -12.58
CA ARG A 157 14.80 -13.04 -13.62
C ARG A 157 14.21 -13.51 -14.95
N GLY A 158 13.34 -12.71 -15.57
CA GLY A 158 12.73 -13.00 -16.87
C GLY A 158 11.31 -13.56 -16.83
N ASP A 159 10.70 -13.78 -15.66
CA ASP A 159 9.29 -14.18 -15.57
C ASP A 159 8.36 -13.00 -15.93
N ARG A 160 8.02 -12.91 -17.22
CA ARG A 160 7.13 -11.87 -17.79
C ARG A 160 5.66 -12.29 -17.79
N ARG A 161 5.28 -13.41 -17.16
CA ARG A 161 3.90 -13.93 -17.18
C ARG A 161 2.87 -12.92 -16.67
N PHE A 162 3.26 -12.09 -15.70
CA PHE A 162 2.41 -11.04 -15.13
C PHE A 162 2.50 -9.69 -15.86
N LEU A 163 3.43 -9.55 -16.81
CA LEU A 163 3.55 -8.37 -17.66
C LEU A 163 2.78 -8.55 -18.99
N HIS A 164 2.32 -9.77 -19.32
CA HIS A 164 1.81 -10.08 -20.66
C HIS A 164 0.40 -9.54 -20.94
N ARG A 165 -0.35 -9.11 -19.92
CA ARG A 165 -1.67 -8.46 -20.07
C ARG A 165 -1.55 -6.92 -20.23
N LEU A 166 -0.38 -6.43 -20.64
CA LEU A 166 -0.14 -5.05 -21.09
C LEU A 166 -0.65 -4.79 -22.51
N ARG A 167 -1.10 -5.82 -23.24
CA ARG A 167 -1.61 -5.70 -24.61
C ARG A 167 -3.12 -5.93 -24.68
N LEU A 168 -3.90 -4.88 -24.46
CA LEU A 168 -5.28 -4.68 -24.92
C LEU A 168 -5.49 -3.15 -24.78
N THR A 169 -5.66 -2.32 -25.79
CA THR A 169 -5.97 -2.39 -27.23
C THR A 169 -5.36 -1.13 -27.87
N ASP A 170 -5.03 -1.19 -29.17
CA ASP A 170 -4.78 0.01 -30.00
C ASP A 170 -6.03 0.91 -30.07
#